data_AF-A0A813HL21-F1
#
_entry.id   AF-A0A813HL21-F1
#
_cell.length_a   1.000
_cell.length_b   1.000
_cell.length_c   1.000
_cell.angle_alpha   90.00
_cell.angle_beta   90.00
_cell.angle_gamma   90.00
#
_symmetry.space_group_name_H-M   'P 1'
#
loop_
_entity.id
_entity.type
_entity.pdbx_description
1 polymer ?
#
loop_
_entity_poly.entity_id
_entity_poly.type
_entity_poly.pdbx_seq_one_letter_code
_entity_poly.pdbx_strand_id
1 'polypeptide(L)'
;MGKGKTPAKKTDNALKVWVGGLPQKFSFKALQAHFHQAGKSTWAEGGKGGNGSVCYTTEAEVYNSMTLLNGSVFKGHIIQVDQWVKKPTKADS
;
A
#
# COMPACT_ATOMS: atom_id res chain seq x y z
N MET A 1 -19.09 6.88 -20.71
CA MET A 1 -17.68 6.96 -20.26
C MET A 1 -17.44 5.89 -19.20
N GLY A 2 -16.72 4.83 -19.53
CA GLY A 2 -16.51 3.70 -18.63
C GLY A 2 -15.73 4.12 -17.38
N LYS A 3 -16.27 3.83 -16.19
CA LYS A 3 -15.55 3.90 -14.92
C LYS A 3 -14.39 2.89 -14.99
N GLY A 4 -13.25 3.34 -15.51
CA GLY A 4 -12.04 2.53 -15.64
C GLY A 4 -11.66 1.95 -14.29
N LYS A 5 -11.58 0.62 -14.21
CA LYS A 5 -11.08 -0.08 -13.02
C LYS A 5 -9.70 0.50 -12.71
N THR A 6 -9.53 1.09 -11.53
CA THR A 6 -8.23 1.61 -11.08
C THR A 6 -7.19 0.48 -11.10
N PRO A 7 -5.91 0.75 -11.40
CA PRO A 7 -4.87 -0.28 -11.44
C PRO A 7 -4.81 -1.09 -10.14
N ALA A 8 -5.06 -0.45 -8.99
CA ALA A 8 -5.19 -1.13 -7.69
C ALA A 8 -6.29 -2.21 -7.60
N LYS A 9 -7.34 -2.14 -8.44
CA LYS A 9 -8.38 -3.19 -8.55
C LYS A 9 -8.00 -4.33 -9.50
N LYS A 10 -7.01 -4.14 -10.35
CA LYS A 10 -6.48 -5.17 -11.25
C LYS A 10 -5.28 -5.89 -10.65
N THR A 11 -4.50 -5.21 -9.81
CA THR A 11 -3.35 -5.80 -9.13
C THR A 11 -3.80 -6.78 -8.05
N ASP A 12 -3.18 -7.96 -8.04
CA ASP A 12 -3.41 -8.97 -7.01
C ASP A 12 -3.19 -8.44 -5.60
N ASN A 13 -3.93 -9.01 -4.65
CA ASN A 13 -3.82 -8.61 -3.26
C ASN A 13 -2.42 -8.88 -2.68
N ALA A 14 -1.77 -9.96 -3.13
CA ALA A 14 -0.40 -10.27 -2.75
C ALA A 14 0.62 -9.24 -3.24
N LEU A 15 0.29 -8.50 -4.29
CA LEU A 15 1.11 -7.46 -4.90
C LEU A 15 0.77 -6.05 -4.38
N LYS A 16 -0.01 -5.94 -3.29
CA LYS A 16 -0.29 -4.65 -2.67
C LYS A 16 -0.04 -4.67 -1.17
N VAL A 17 0.30 -3.49 -0.67
CA VAL A 17 0.49 -3.22 0.75
C VAL A 17 -0.55 -2.23 1.24
N TRP A 18 -0.99 -2.45 2.46
CA TRP A 18 -1.79 -1.52 3.22
C TRP A 18 -0.86 -0.60 4.00
N VAL A 19 -1.21 0.69 4.04
CA VAL A 19 -0.45 1.70 4.77
C VAL A 19 -1.38 2.39 5.76
N GLY A 20 -1.05 2.36 7.04
CA GLY A 20 -1.74 3.06 8.13
C GLY A 20 -0.92 4.23 8.68
N GLY A 21 -1.54 5.05 9.53
CA GLY A 21 -0.85 6.16 10.20
C GLY A 21 -0.54 7.37 9.31
N LEU A 22 -1.21 7.47 8.15
CA LEU A 22 -1.02 8.59 7.22
C LEU A 22 -1.69 9.85 7.77
N PRO A 23 -1.09 11.04 7.58
CA PRO A 23 -1.70 12.29 8.01
C PRO A 23 -2.97 12.60 7.20
N GLN A 24 -3.88 13.41 7.74
CA GLN A 24 -5.15 13.74 7.07
C GLN A 24 -4.95 14.45 5.72
N LYS A 25 -3.84 15.18 5.55
CA LYS A 25 -3.43 15.83 4.30
C LYS A 25 -2.08 15.31 3.84
N PHE A 26 -2.08 14.34 2.93
CA PHE A 26 -0.88 13.89 2.24
C PHE A 26 -1.10 13.83 0.73
N SER A 27 0.01 13.77 0.00
CA SER A 27 -0.02 13.54 -1.44
C SER A 27 0.32 12.09 -1.70
N PHE A 28 -0.55 11.39 -2.42
CA PHE A 28 -0.31 10.01 -2.85
C PHE A 28 0.99 9.88 -3.66
N LYS A 29 1.38 10.92 -4.40
CA LYS A 29 2.65 10.96 -5.14
C LYS A 29 3.87 10.98 -4.21
N ALA A 30 3.77 11.66 -3.08
CA ALA A 30 4.81 11.65 -2.05
C ALA A 30 4.87 10.31 -1.32
N LEU A 31 3.71 9.71 -1.03
CA LEU A 31 3.64 8.36 -0.48
C LEU A 31 4.30 7.36 -1.44
N GLN A 32 3.95 7.43 -2.72
CA GLN A 32 4.55 6.59 -3.76
C GLN A 32 6.08 6.76 -3.76
N ALA A 33 6.59 7.99 -3.81
CA ALA A 33 8.03 8.25 -3.79
C ALA A 33 8.75 7.68 -2.55
N HIS A 34 8.10 7.73 -1.38
CA HIS A 34 8.61 7.07 -0.16
C HIS A 34 8.67 5.55 -0.32
N PHE A 35 7.62 4.96 -0.89
CA PHE A 35 7.52 3.53 -1.15
C PHE A 35 8.44 3.04 -2.28
N HIS A 36 8.90 3.94 -3.15
CA HIS A 36 9.92 3.66 -4.16
C HIS A 36 11.28 3.24 -3.57
N GLN A 37 11.56 3.59 -2.31
CA GLN A 37 12.81 3.24 -1.63
C GLN A 37 12.94 1.74 -1.39
N ALA A 38 11.82 1.05 -1.19
CA ALA A 38 11.81 -0.39 -0.93
C ALA A 38 11.52 -1.25 -2.18
N GLY A 39 11.02 -0.65 -3.25
CA GLY A 39 10.70 -1.35 -4.50
C GLY A 39 9.99 -0.46 -5.50
N LYS A 40 9.76 -0.94 -6.73
CA LYS A 40 9.10 -0.18 -7.78
C LYS A 40 7.58 -0.19 -7.60
N SER A 41 7.06 0.79 -6.86
CA SER A 41 5.62 0.93 -6.69
C SER A 41 4.95 1.42 -7.98
N THR A 42 3.93 0.68 -8.43
CA THR A 42 3.18 0.96 -9.66
C THR A 42 2.05 1.96 -9.43
N TRP A 43 1.49 1.96 -8.22
CA TRP A 43 0.37 2.82 -7.84
C TRP A 43 0.38 3.09 -6.34
N ALA A 44 -0.06 4.27 -5.93
CA ALA A 44 -0.34 4.60 -4.54
C ALA A 44 -1.68 5.32 -4.43
N GLU A 45 -2.48 4.95 -3.45
CA GLU A 45 -3.79 5.53 -3.21
C GLU A 45 -3.96 5.83 -1.72
N GLY A 46 -4.58 6.96 -1.40
CA GLY A 46 -4.96 7.33 -0.05
C GLY A 46 -6.43 7.07 0.22
N GLY A 47 -6.71 6.37 1.31
CA GLY A 47 -8.05 6.14 1.84
C GLY A 47 -8.49 7.22 2.83
N LYS A 48 -9.77 7.18 3.19
CA LYS A 48 -10.34 8.04 4.24
C LYS A 48 -9.98 7.45 5.61
N GLY A 49 -9.42 8.29 6.49
CA GLY A 49 -9.09 7.90 7.87
C GLY A 49 -7.61 7.62 8.12
N GLY A 50 -6.70 8.23 7.35
CA GLY A 50 -5.26 8.07 7.58
C GLY A 50 -4.72 6.70 7.18
N ASN A 51 -5.39 6.06 6.21
CA ASN A 51 -4.98 4.81 5.62
C ASN A 51 -4.75 4.98 4.12
N GLY A 52 -4.06 4.04 3.50
CA GLY A 52 -3.67 4.06 2.12
C GLY A 52 -3.30 2.67 1.64
N SER A 53 -3.04 2.56 0.35
CA SER A 53 -2.63 1.32 -0.28
C SER A 53 -1.65 1.60 -1.40
N VAL A 54 -0.60 0.79 -1.47
CA VAL A 54 0.44 0.89 -2.49
C VAL A 54 0.52 -0.44 -3.23
N CYS A 55 0.58 -0.39 -4.54
CA CYS A 55 0.71 -1.55 -5.41
C CYS A 55 2.14 -1.65 -5.93
N TYR A 56 2.63 -2.88 -6.03
CA TYR A 56 3.93 -3.25 -6.54
C TYR A 56 3.80 -4.17 -7.75
N THR A 57 4.94 -4.52 -8.34
CA THR A 57 5.00 -5.45 -9.46
C THR A 57 5.23 -6.89 -8.99
N THR A 58 5.93 -7.05 -7.85
CA THR A 58 6.32 -8.36 -7.31
C THR A 58 6.06 -8.48 -5.81
N GLU A 59 5.85 -9.70 -5.33
CA GLU A 59 5.64 -10.00 -3.90
C GLU A 59 6.91 -9.76 -3.07
N ALA A 60 8.08 -9.89 -3.68
CA ALA A 60 9.36 -9.58 -3.03
C ALA A 60 9.44 -8.10 -2.66
N GLU A 61 9.03 -7.19 -3.56
CA GLU A 61 8.98 -5.75 -3.28
C GLU A 61 7.96 -5.40 -2.19
N VAL A 62 6.81 -6.08 -2.20
CA VAL A 62 5.79 -5.98 -1.15
C VAL A 62 6.40 -6.31 0.21
N TYR A 63 7.05 -7.48 0.35
CA TYR A 63 7.70 -7.89 1.60
C TYR A 63 8.84 -6.95 2.03
N ASN A 64 9.63 -6.48 1.07
CA ASN A 64 10.72 -5.56 1.34
C ASN A 64 10.18 -4.21 1.85
N SER A 65 9.09 -3.72 1.26
CA SER A 65 8.43 -2.48 1.69
C SER A 65 7.85 -2.55 3.10
N MET A 66 7.28 -3.69 3.49
CA MET A 66 6.87 -3.90 4.87
C MET A 66 8.09 -3.87 5.79
N THR A 67 9.13 -4.63 5.47
CA THR A 67 10.29 -4.73 6.35
C THR A 67 11.04 -3.41 6.50
N LEU A 68 11.18 -2.65 5.42
CA LEU A 68 11.95 -1.41 5.40
C LEU A 68 11.14 -0.17 5.82
N LEU A 69 9.85 -0.12 5.48
CA LEU A 69 9.04 1.10 5.64
C LEU A 69 8.00 0.99 6.76
N ASN A 70 7.72 -0.20 7.29
CA ASN A 70 6.86 -0.35 8.46
C ASN A 70 7.52 0.32 9.67
N GLY A 71 6.78 1.25 10.30
CA GLY A 71 7.29 2.07 11.39
C GLY A 71 8.15 3.26 10.93
N SER A 72 8.29 3.51 9.63
CA SER A 72 9.03 4.67 9.13
C SER A 72 8.26 5.98 9.37
N VAL A 73 8.98 7.09 9.43
CA VAL A 73 8.37 8.42 9.63
C VAL A 73 8.08 9.06 8.27
N PHE A 74 6.79 9.23 7.97
CA PHE A 74 6.33 9.93 6.78
C PHE A 74 5.62 11.24 7.20
N LYS A 75 6.19 12.38 6.78
CA LYS A 75 5.69 13.73 7.14
C LYS A 75 5.50 13.96 8.64
N GLY A 76 6.37 13.37 9.48
CA GLY A 76 6.28 13.47 10.94
C GLY A 76 5.28 12.52 11.60
N HIS A 77 4.65 11.63 10.83
CA HIS A 77 3.79 10.56 11.35
C HIS A 77 4.43 9.20 11.12
N ILE A 78 4.39 8.35 12.13
CA ILE A 78 4.82 6.95 12.00
C ILE A 78 3.78 6.23 11.15
N ILE A 79 4.21 5.71 10.00
CA ILE A 79 3.35 4.91 9.14
C ILE A 79 3.49 3.44 9.48
N GLN A 80 2.38 2.72 9.36
CA GLN A 80 2.33 1.28 9.50
C GLN A 80 2.21 0.67 8.11
N VAL A 81 2.96 -0.39 7.82
CA VAL A 81 2.94 -1.05 6.51
C VAL A 81 2.71 -2.53 6.69
N ASP A 82 1.62 -3.04 6.12
CA ASP A 82 1.20 -4.44 6.24
C ASP A 82 0.83 -5.03 4.88
N GLN A 83 0.86 -6.36 4.78
CA GLN A 83 0.39 -7.08 3.60
C GLN A 83 -1.11 -6.91 3.46
N TRP A 84 -1.55 -6.65 2.23
CA TRP A 84 -2.97 -6.71 1.95
C TRP A 84 -3.43 -8.15 1.87
N VAL A 85 -3.80 -8.69 3.03
CA VAL A 85 -4.49 -9.96 3.12
C VAL A 85 -6.00 -9.74 2.96
N LYS A 86 -6.60 -10.41 1.98
CA LYS A 86 -8.05 -10.64 2.04
C LYS A 86 -8.24 -11.57 3.23
N LYS A 87 -9.11 -11.23 4.18
CA LYS A 87 -9.45 -12.15 5.30
C LYS A 87 -9.56 -13.56 4.73
N PRO A 88 -8.82 -14.55 5.23
CA PRO A 88 -8.97 -15.91 4.73
C PRO A 88 -10.46 -16.25 4.85
N THR A 89 -11.10 -16.57 3.72
CA THR A 89 -12.38 -17.27 3.77
C THR A 89 -12.07 -18.55 4.53
N LYS A 90 -12.56 -18.57 5.76
CA LYS A 90 -12.44 -19.66 6.71
C LYS A 90 -12.67 -20.99 5.98
N ALA A 91 -11.67 -21.86 6.11
CA ALA A 91 -11.67 -23.31 5.88
C ALA A 91 -12.94 -23.92 5.27
N ASP A 92 -12.80 -24.53 4.09
CA ASP A 92 -13.59 -25.72 3.76
C ASP A 92 -12.77 -26.93 4.23
N SER A 93 -13.50 -27.87 4.85
CA SER A 93 -13.01 -28.94 5.74
C SER A 93 -12.61 -30.21 5.00
#